data_AF-A0A3G1LBJ3-F1
#
_entry.id   AF-A0A3G1LBJ3-F1
#
_cell.length_a   1.000
_cell.length_b   1.000
_cell.length_c   1.000
_cell.angle_alpha   90.00
_cell.angle_beta   90.00
_cell.angle_gamma   90.00
#
_symmetry.space_group_name_H-M   'P 1'
#
loop_
_entity.id
_entity.type
_entity.pdbx_description
1 polymer ?
#
loop_
_entity_poly.entity_id
_entity_poly.type
_entity_poly.pdbx_seq_one_letter_code
_entity_poly.pdbx_strand_id
1 'polypeptide(L)' 'LYLMPMSHIVENGVGAGWTIYPPLSTYSYHGVCMDLAILSLHLAGISSIFSSINFMVPISNMRTVGGHLLA' A
#
# COMPACT_ATOMS: atom_id res chain seq x y z
N LEU A 1 -3.61 1.89 -3.53
CA LEU A 1 -2.97 2.42 -4.76
C LEU A 1 -3.89 3.22 -5.67
N TYR A 2 -5.22 3.04 -5.68
CA TYR A 2 -6.13 3.79 -6.55
C TYR A 2 -6.03 5.33 -6.44
N LEU A 3 -5.64 5.85 -5.27
CA LEU A 3 -5.48 7.28 -5.04
C LEU A 3 -4.13 7.86 -5.55
N MET A 4 -3.13 7.03 -5.85
CA MET A 4 -1.85 7.48 -6.45
C MET A 4 -2.00 8.03 -7.88
N PRO A 5 -2.66 7.34 -8.84
CA PRO A 5 -2.89 7.93 -10.15
C PRO A 5 -3.80 9.16 -10.06
N MET A 6 -4.70 9.21 -9.07
CA MET A 6 -5.53 10.39 -8.84
C MET A 6 -4.70 11.58 -8.30
N SER A 7 -3.68 11.32 -7.49
CA SER A 7 -2.75 12.36 -7.03
C SER A 7 -1.95 12.95 -8.21
N HIS A 8 -1.57 12.13 -9.19
CA HIS A 8 -0.88 12.59 -10.40
C HIS A 8 -1.71 13.57 -11.26
N ILE A 9 -3.04 13.40 -11.29
CA ILE A 9 -3.95 14.28 -12.03
C ILE A 9 -4.18 15.62 -11.31
N VAL A 10 -4.13 15.64 -9.98
CA VAL A 10 -4.49 16.82 -9.16
C VAL A 10 -3.37 17.86 -9.07
N GLU A 11 -2.10 17.46 -8.88
CA GLU A 11 -0.94 18.39 -8.85
C GLU A 11 0.36 17.75 -9.38
N ASN A 12 0.36 17.20 -10.61
CA ASN A 12 1.52 16.55 -11.26
C ASN A 12 2.15 15.37 -10.50
N GLY A 13 1.58 14.94 -9.37
CA GLY A 13 2.08 13.81 -8.58
C GLY A 13 3.00 14.21 -7.43
N VAL A 14 3.29 13.26 -6.54
CA VAL A 14 4.21 13.48 -5.42
C VAL A 14 5.65 13.51 -5.95
N GLY A 15 6.27 14.69 -5.87
CA GLY A 15 7.65 14.95 -6.28
C GLY A 15 8.71 14.63 -5.21
N ALA A 16 8.29 14.16 -4.02
CA ALA A 16 9.17 13.80 -2.91
C ALA A 16 9.78 12.38 -3.01
N GLY A 17 9.63 11.70 -4.17
CA GLY A 17 10.07 10.32 -4.36
C GLY A 17 9.24 9.30 -3.57
N TRP A 18 9.62 8.03 -3.63
CA TRP A 18 8.89 6.91 -2.99
C TRP A 18 9.11 6.83 -1.47
N THR A 19 10.13 7.50 -0.93
CA THR A 19 10.46 7.47 0.51
C THR A 19 9.76 8.55 1.33
N ILE A 20 9.09 9.52 0.70
CA ILE A 20 8.27 10.55 1.37
C ILE A 20 9.03 11.22 2.54
N TYR A 21 10.02 12.06 2.22
CA TYR A 21 10.87 12.69 3.24
C TYR A 21 10.15 13.82 4.02
N PRO A 22 10.20 13.85 5.37
CA PRO A 22 9.52 14.86 6.19
C PRO A 22 9.74 16.33 5.78
N PRO A 23 10.98 16.79 5.49
CA PRO A 23 11.20 18.19 5.10
C PRO A 23 10.64 18.51 3.70
N LEU A 24 10.54 17.53 2.80
CA LEU A 24 10.02 17.72 1.43
C LEU A 24 8.51 17.40 1.30
N SER A 25 7.94 16.71 2.28
CA SER A 25 6.52 16.34 2.34
C SER A 25 5.67 17.35 3.13
N THR A 26 6.23 18.52 3.44
CA THR A 26 5.51 19.59 4.15
C THR A 26 4.68 20.40 3.14
N TYR A 27 3.58 21.01 3.60
CA TYR A 27 2.63 21.81 2.80
C TYR A 27 3.28 22.90 1.93
N SER A 28 4.47 23.38 2.30
CA SER A 28 5.24 24.37 1.54
C SER A 28 5.81 23.84 0.21
N TYR A 29 5.96 22.52 0.05
CA TYR A 29 6.55 21.89 -1.14
C TYR A 29 5.57 21.03 -1.93
N HIS A 30 4.56 20.43 -1.26
CA HIS A 30 3.50 19.65 -1.89
C HIS A 30 2.15 19.88 -1.21
N GLY A 31 1.09 20.06 -2.00
CA GLY A 31 -0.27 20.26 -1.54
C GLY A 31 -1.08 18.96 -1.45
N VAL A 32 -2.32 19.00 -1.94
CA VAL A 32 -3.35 17.94 -1.80
C VAL A 32 -2.93 16.58 -2.36
N CYS A 33 -2.01 16.60 -3.34
CA CYS A 33 -1.45 15.38 -3.92
C CYS A 33 -0.67 14.53 -2.89
N MET A 34 -0.05 15.15 -1.89
CA MET A 34 0.66 14.45 -0.81
C MET A 34 -0.29 13.67 0.08
N ASP A 35 -1.41 14.27 0.45
CA ASP A 35 -2.42 13.67 1.32
C ASP A 35 -3.05 12.44 0.66
N LEU A 36 -3.34 12.53 -0.65
CA LEU A 36 -3.84 11.41 -1.43
C LEU A 36 -2.83 10.25 -1.48
N ALA A 37 -1.54 10.55 -1.65
CA ALA A 37 -0.48 9.55 -1.67
C ALA A 37 -0.33 8.87 -0.31
N ILE A 38 -0.34 9.63 0.79
CA ILE A 38 -0.26 9.09 2.15
C ILE A 38 -1.46 8.18 2.43
N LEU A 39 -2.69 8.63 2.13
CA LEU A 39 -3.89 7.83 2.31
C LEU A 39 -3.84 6.54 1.46
N SER A 40 -3.32 6.63 0.24
CA SER A 40 -3.14 5.48 -0.65
C SER A 40 -2.20 4.42 -0.07
N LEU A 41 -1.13 4.86 0.60
CA LEU A 41 -0.11 4.00 1.19
C LEU A 41 -0.63 3.32 2.45
N HIS A 42 -1.42 4.04 3.25
CA HIS A 42 -2.12 3.46 4.41
C HIS A 42 -3.10 2.37 3.98
N LEU A 43 -3.96 2.64 2.99
CA LEU A 43 -4.88 1.64 2.44
C LEU A 43 -4.14 0.45 1.84
N ALA A 44 -3.03 0.68 1.14
CA ALA A 44 -2.18 -0.38 0.62
C ALA A 44 -1.58 -1.24 1.76
N GLY A 45 -1.11 -0.61 2.84
CA GLY A 45 -0.60 -1.29 4.03
C GLY A 45 -1.66 -2.18 4.69
N ILE A 46 -2.86 -1.66 4.92
CA ILE A 46 -3.97 -2.43 5.51
C ILE A 46 -4.32 -3.62 4.62
N SER A 47 -4.41 -3.42 3.31
CA SER A 47 -4.69 -4.51 2.37
C SER A 47 -3.59 -5.57 2.34
N SER A 48 -2.32 -5.18 2.50
CA SER A 48 -1.18 -6.09 2.55
C SER A 48 -1.19 -6.94 3.83
N ILE A 49 -1.54 -6.35 4.97
CA ILE A 49 -1.69 -7.08 6.25
C ILE A 49 -2.85 -8.08 6.14
N PHE A 50 -4.00 -7.67 5.62
CA PHE A 50 -5.11 -8.60 5.45
C PHE A 50 -4.77 -9.71 4.46
N SER A 51 -4.08 -9.39 3.36
CA SER A 51 -3.62 -10.38 2.38
C SER A 51 -2.61 -11.35 2.98
N SER A 52 -1.67 -10.90 3.82
CA SER A 52 -0.69 -11.79 4.45
C SER A 52 -1.34 -12.75 5.44
N ILE A 53 -2.33 -12.27 6.21
CA ILE A 53 -3.14 -13.14 7.07
C ILE A 53 -3.91 -14.17 6.24
N ASN A 54 -4.51 -13.76 5.10
CA ASN A 54 -5.21 -14.66 4.19
C ASN A 54 -4.31 -15.73 3.57
N PHE A 55 -3.00 -15.53 3.47
CA PHE A 55 -2.08 -16.58 3.02
C PHE A 55 -1.53 -17.41 4.18
N MET A 56 -1.27 -16.80 5.33
CA MET A 56 -0.70 -17.49 6.48
C MET A 56 -1.68 -18.48 7.12
N VAL A 57 -2.96 -18.10 7.20
CA VAL A 57 -4.00 -18.96 7.79
C VAL A 57 -4.20 -20.25 6.99
N PRO A 58 -4.33 -20.26 5.65
CA PRO A 58 -4.40 -21.49 4.85
C PRO A 58 -3.12 -22.33 4.88
N ILE A 59 -1.94 -21.70 4.88
CA ILE A 59 -0.67 -22.43 5.07
C ILE A 59 -0.68 -23.16 6.42
N SER A 60 -1.26 -22.59 7.48
CA SER A 60 -1.32 -23.28 8.77
C SER A 60 -2.49 -24.26 8.91
N ASN A 61 -3.67 -23.94 8.35
CA ASN A 61 -4.94 -24.60 8.70
C ASN A 61 -5.60 -25.36 7.56
N MET A 62 -5.21 -25.12 6.30
CA MET A 62 -5.86 -25.69 5.12
C MET A 62 -4.92 -26.62 4.32
N ARG A 63 -3.77 -27.00 4.89
CA ARG A 63 -2.73 -27.74 4.16
C ARG A 63 -3.14 -29.09 3.60
N THR A 64 -4.19 -29.77 4.09
CA THR A 64 -4.80 -30.97 3.46
C THR A 64 -5.78 -31.69 4.40
N VAL A 65 -6.87 -32.24 3.85
CA VAL A 65 -7.41 -33.54 4.32
C VAL A 65 -6.71 -34.60 3.48
N GLY A 66 -5.73 -35.34 4.03
CA GLY A 66 -5.15 -36.53 3.36
C GLY A 66 -3.68 -36.53 2.89
N GLY A 67 -2.80 -35.63 3.34
CA GLY A 67 -1.35 -35.89 3.35
C GLY A 67 -0.59 -35.96 2.00
N HIS A 68 -1.09 -35.38 0.91
CA HIS A 68 -0.28 -35.17 -0.29
C HIS A 68 0.03 -33.68 -0.47
N LEU A 69 1.30 -33.32 -0.31
CA LEU A 69 1.83 -32.02 -0.72
C LEU A 69 1.84 -31.98 -2.24
N LEU A 70 0.90 -31.26 -2.84
CA LEU A 70 1.01 -30.85 -4.24
C LEU A 70 2.02 -29.70 -4.30
N ALA A 71 3.30 -30.08 -4.22
CA ALA A 71 4.45 -29.28 -4.62
C ALA A 71 5.16 -30.03 -5.74
#